data_AF-A0A8T3T621-F1
#
_entry.id   AF-A0A8T3T621-F1
#
_cell.length_a   1.000
_cell.length_b   1.000
_cell.length_c   1.000
_cell.angle_alpha   90.00
_cell.angle_beta   90.00
_cell.angle_gamma   90.00
#
_symmetry.space_group_name_H-M   'P 1'
#
loop_
_entity.id
_entity.type
_entity.pdbx_description
1 polymer ?
#
loop_
_entity_poly.entity_id
_entity_poly.type
_entity_poly.pdbx_seq_one_letter_code
_entity_poly.pdbx_strand_id
1 'polypeptide(L)'
;MATRERAVDRGDRRGRRLVAELGEELRLARIGAGLSQAAVGRSAEVSYSHVSRIERGRVRGVEILDMARLLSVVGLELSARAYPVGSPLRDEAHLALLERFRSRLAPTWQWRSEVPIPTPGDLRAWDAVVRGSGVIVGIEAETRLRDVQAEIRRVQLKQRDSGVDHVVLLLAATKSNRPAVRQFQTQLRAALPISQQRLMACFRDAIDPGGSGLVLL
;
A
#
# COMPACT_ATOMS: atom_id res chain seq x y z
N MET A 1 -14.85 31.59 -4.67
CA MET A 1 -13.93 31.44 -3.51
C MET A 1 -14.14 30.07 -2.91
N ALA A 2 -13.24 29.12 -3.15
CA ALA A 2 -13.35 27.77 -2.59
C ALA A 2 -12.81 27.75 -1.16
N THR A 3 -13.66 27.43 -0.19
CA THR A 3 -13.32 27.37 1.23
C THR A 3 -12.26 26.29 1.45
N ARG A 4 -11.01 26.68 1.71
CA ARG A 4 -9.93 25.74 2.09
C ARG A 4 -10.27 25.14 3.46
N GLU A 5 -10.79 23.93 3.46
CA GLU A 5 -11.01 23.16 4.69
C GLU A 5 -9.67 22.78 5.34
N ARG A 6 -9.51 23.01 6.65
CA ARG A 6 -8.27 22.69 7.36
C ARG A 6 -8.18 21.18 7.58
N ALA A 7 -6.95 20.67 7.75
CA ALA A 7 -6.73 19.24 8.00
C ALA A 7 -7.47 18.73 9.24
N VAL A 8 -7.53 19.57 10.28
CA VAL A 8 -8.27 19.28 11.53
C VAL A 8 -9.77 19.19 11.26
N ASP A 9 -10.36 20.11 10.49
CA ASP A 9 -11.79 20.09 10.16
C ASP A 9 -12.18 18.81 9.38
N ARG A 10 -11.30 18.37 8.46
CA ARG A 10 -11.47 17.09 7.74
C ARG A 10 -11.42 15.90 8.69
N GLY A 11 -10.46 15.91 9.61
CA GLY A 11 -10.31 14.88 10.65
C GLY A 11 -11.55 14.78 11.52
N ASP A 12 -12.04 15.92 12.02
CA ASP A 12 -13.27 16.05 12.80
C ASP A 12 -14.48 15.47 12.06
N ARG A 13 -14.66 15.85 10.79
CA ARG A 13 -15.78 15.37 9.99
C ARG A 13 -15.73 13.86 9.79
N ARG A 14 -14.53 13.32 9.49
CA ARG A 14 -14.35 11.88 9.28
C ARG A 14 -14.52 11.09 10.59
N GLY A 15 -14.00 11.61 11.69
CA GLY A 15 -14.18 11.03 13.03
C GLY A 15 -15.66 10.95 13.42
N ARG A 16 -16.42 12.05 13.24
CA ARG A 16 -17.87 12.05 13.53
C ARG A 16 -18.64 11.05 12.70
N ARG A 17 -18.27 10.87 11.42
CA ARG A 17 -18.89 9.86 10.55
C ARG A 17 -18.59 8.44 11.05
N LEU A 18 -17.34 8.11 11.35
CA LEU A 18 -16.95 6.79 11.88
C LEU A 18 -17.68 6.47 13.19
N VAL A 19 -17.80 7.44 14.10
CA VAL A 19 -18.52 7.24 15.37
C VAL A 19 -20.02 6.98 15.13
N ALA A 20 -20.63 7.66 14.16
CA ALA A 20 -22.03 7.42 13.80
C ALA A 20 -22.25 6.04 13.17
N GLU A 21 -21.34 5.61 12.28
CA GLU A 21 -21.36 4.28 11.64
C GLU A 21 -21.23 3.17 12.69
N LEU A 22 -20.22 3.25 13.57
CA LEU A 22 -20.02 2.30 14.67
C LEU A 22 -21.19 2.30 15.67
N GLY A 23 -21.81 3.46 15.91
CA GLY A 23 -22.99 3.56 16.76
C GLY A 23 -24.19 2.81 16.18
N GLU A 24 -24.38 2.84 14.87
CA GLU A 24 -25.45 2.09 14.20
C GLU A 24 -25.14 0.58 14.19
N GLU A 25 -23.89 0.17 13.93
CA GLU A 25 -23.47 -1.23 14.04
C GLU A 25 -23.72 -1.79 15.46
N LEU A 26 -23.34 -1.02 16.49
CA LEU A 26 -23.62 -1.34 17.88
C LEU A 26 -25.13 -1.51 18.13
N ARG A 27 -25.96 -0.61 17.60
CA ARG A 27 -27.42 -0.67 17.75
C ARG A 27 -28.00 -1.94 17.13
N LEU A 28 -27.59 -2.26 15.91
CA LEU A 28 -28.07 -3.43 15.16
C LEU A 28 -27.66 -4.73 15.85
N ALA A 29 -26.38 -4.85 16.24
CA ALA A 29 -25.88 -6.03 16.95
C ALA A 29 -26.56 -6.19 18.32
N ARG A 30 -26.73 -5.10 19.06
CA ARG A 30 -27.46 -5.11 20.33
C ARG A 30 -28.89 -5.63 20.18
N ILE A 31 -29.63 -5.13 19.19
CA ILE A 31 -31.01 -5.55 18.92
C ILE A 31 -31.03 -7.03 18.51
N GLY A 32 -30.12 -7.46 17.63
CA GLY A 32 -29.98 -8.86 17.23
C GLY A 32 -29.68 -9.81 18.40
N ALA A 33 -28.91 -9.33 19.39
CA ALA A 33 -28.62 -10.05 20.62
C ALA A 33 -29.72 -9.94 21.70
N GLY A 34 -30.82 -9.21 21.45
CA GLY A 34 -31.91 -9.03 22.41
C GLY A 34 -31.54 -8.21 23.66
N LEU A 35 -30.46 -7.43 23.61
CA LEU A 35 -29.93 -6.70 24.77
C LEU A 35 -30.55 -5.30 24.90
N SER A 36 -30.79 -4.86 26.14
CA SER A 36 -31.16 -3.47 26.42
C SER A 36 -29.93 -2.57 26.45
N GLN A 37 -30.09 -1.27 26.17
CA GLN A 37 -29.01 -0.28 26.31
C GLN A 37 -28.45 -0.24 27.75
N ALA A 38 -29.30 -0.48 28.76
CA ALA A 38 -28.88 -0.54 30.16
C ALA A 38 -28.03 -1.78 30.47
N ALA A 39 -28.34 -2.93 29.85
CA ALA A 39 -27.53 -4.13 29.98
C ALA A 39 -26.14 -3.93 29.35
N VAL A 40 -26.11 -3.42 28.11
CA VAL A 40 -24.85 -3.12 27.41
C VAL A 40 -24.00 -2.11 28.18
N GLY A 41 -24.63 -1.03 28.66
CA GLY A 41 -23.94 0.00 29.43
C GLY A 41 -23.29 -0.54 30.71
N ARG A 42 -24.02 -1.35 31.48
CA ARG A 42 -23.47 -1.98 32.70
C ARG A 42 -22.27 -2.86 32.39
N SER A 43 -22.35 -3.70 31.35
CA SER A 43 -21.25 -4.60 30.97
C SER A 43 -20.03 -3.87 30.40
N ALA A 44 -20.24 -2.72 29.76
CA ALA A 44 -19.17 -1.89 29.21
C ALA A 44 -18.68 -0.77 30.17
N GLU A 45 -19.18 -0.73 31.41
CA GLU A 45 -18.87 0.29 32.43
C GLU A 45 -19.23 1.74 32.02
N VAL A 46 -20.28 1.92 31.21
CA VAL A 46 -20.79 3.23 30.78
C VAL A 46 -22.27 3.40 31.08
N SER A 47 -22.74 4.65 31.19
CA SER A 47 -24.16 4.90 31.43
C SER A 47 -25.02 4.51 30.22
N TYR A 48 -26.24 4.03 30.46
CA TYR A 48 -27.20 3.75 29.39
C TYR A 48 -27.47 4.97 28.50
N SER A 49 -27.42 6.18 29.07
CA SER A 49 -27.59 7.43 28.35
C SER A 49 -26.40 7.75 27.45
N HIS A 50 -25.21 7.25 27.77
CA HIS A 50 -24.05 7.28 26.89
C HIS A 50 -24.25 6.33 25.71
N VAL A 51 -24.63 5.07 25.96
CA VAL A 51 -24.96 4.09 24.91
C VAL A 51 -26.01 4.65 23.95
N SER A 52 -27.11 5.19 24.49
CA SER A 52 -28.17 5.81 23.70
C SER A 52 -27.69 6.98 22.83
N ARG A 53 -26.75 7.81 23.32
CA ARG A 53 -26.20 8.92 22.53
C ARG A 53 -25.27 8.42 21.43
N ILE A 54 -24.48 7.38 21.68
CA ILE A 54 -23.60 6.74 20.69
C ILE A 54 -24.46 6.14 19.56
N GLU A 55 -25.47 5.32 19.89
CA GLU A 55 -26.35 4.68 18.90
C GLU A 55 -27.10 5.68 18.02
N ARG A 56 -27.31 6.91 18.49
CA ARG A 56 -27.98 7.98 17.73
C ARG A 56 -27.01 8.96 17.06
N GLY A 57 -25.71 8.72 17.12
CA GLY A 57 -24.69 9.63 16.59
C GLY A 57 -24.71 11.02 17.25
N ARG A 58 -25.18 11.14 18.50
CA ARG A 58 -25.34 12.42 19.22
C ARG A 58 -24.17 12.73 20.18
N VAL A 59 -23.09 11.98 20.10
CA VAL A 59 -21.85 12.25 20.84
C VAL A 59 -20.91 13.13 20.01
N ARG A 60 -20.14 14.01 20.66
CA ARG A 60 -19.09 14.80 19.98
C ARG A 60 -17.84 13.97 19.65
N GLY A 61 -17.65 12.89 20.39
CA GLY A 61 -16.58 11.92 20.27
C GLY A 61 -16.84 10.77 21.25
N VAL A 62 -16.11 9.69 21.07
CA VAL A 62 -16.11 8.52 21.95
C VAL A 62 -14.66 8.06 22.09
N GLU A 63 -14.27 7.63 23.28
CA GLU A 63 -12.96 7.02 23.45
C GLU A 63 -12.93 5.66 22.73
N ILE A 64 -11.79 5.35 22.09
CA ILE A 64 -11.63 4.07 21.36
C ILE A 64 -11.85 2.88 22.32
N LEU A 65 -11.42 3.01 23.58
CA LEU A 65 -11.60 1.98 24.61
C LEU A 65 -13.07 1.73 24.93
N ASP A 66 -13.85 2.79 25.13
CA ASP A 66 -15.30 2.68 25.37
C ASP A 66 -16.02 2.02 24.19
N MET A 67 -15.69 2.43 22.97
CA MET A 67 -16.28 1.86 21.76
C MET A 67 -15.91 0.38 21.61
N ALA A 68 -14.65 0.01 21.85
CA ALA A 68 -14.21 -1.38 21.80
C ALA A 68 -14.96 -2.25 22.83
N ARG A 69 -15.09 -1.78 24.08
CA ARG A 69 -15.84 -2.48 25.13
C ARG A 69 -17.30 -2.69 24.75
N LEU A 70 -17.97 -1.64 24.27
CA LEU A 70 -19.37 -1.70 23.83
C LEU A 70 -19.58 -2.71 22.71
N LEU A 71 -18.71 -2.71 21.70
CA LEU A 71 -18.77 -3.65 20.59
C LEU A 71 -18.53 -5.09 21.05
N SER A 72 -17.55 -5.32 21.94
CA SER A 72 -17.28 -6.65 22.48
C SER A 72 -18.44 -7.23 23.27
N VAL A 73 -19.19 -6.41 24.01
CA VAL A 73 -20.40 -6.85 24.75
C VAL A 73 -21.48 -7.38 23.81
N VAL A 74 -21.57 -6.87 22.58
CA VAL A 74 -22.55 -7.32 21.57
C VAL A 74 -21.97 -8.33 20.58
N GLY A 75 -20.77 -8.87 20.85
CA GLY A 75 -20.13 -9.90 20.02
C GLY A 75 -19.35 -9.38 18.82
N LEU A 76 -19.00 -8.10 18.79
CA LEU A 76 -18.20 -7.46 17.74
C LEU A 76 -16.79 -7.11 18.23
N GLU A 77 -15.81 -7.07 17.32
CA GLU A 77 -14.43 -6.68 17.62
C GLU A 77 -14.07 -5.38 16.88
N LEU A 78 -13.61 -4.37 17.60
CA LEU A 78 -13.16 -3.12 16.99
C LEU A 78 -11.73 -3.25 16.46
N SER A 79 -11.55 -3.18 15.14
CA SER A 79 -10.23 -3.08 14.51
C SER A 79 -10.04 -1.70 13.87
N ALA A 80 -8.99 -0.98 14.28
CA ALA A 80 -8.67 0.34 13.74
C ALA A 80 -7.29 0.36 13.07
N ARG A 81 -7.20 0.93 11.87
CA ARG A 81 -5.94 1.16 11.15
C ARG A 81 -5.90 2.56 10.59
N ALA A 82 -4.77 3.25 10.75
CA ALA A 82 -4.54 4.53 10.11
C ALA A 82 -4.05 4.32 8.67
N TYR A 83 -4.60 5.10 7.75
CA TYR A 83 -4.18 5.12 6.35
C TYR A 83 -3.70 6.53 5.97
N PRO A 84 -2.68 6.67 5.12
CA PRO A 84 -2.24 7.97 4.62
C PRO A 84 -3.42 8.72 3.96
N VAL A 85 -3.57 10.01 4.24
CA VAL A 85 -4.61 10.86 3.63
C VAL A 85 -3.96 11.70 2.52
N GLY A 86 -4.51 11.63 1.30
CA GLY A 86 -3.96 12.23 0.08
C GLY A 86 -3.34 11.18 -0.85
N SER A 87 -3.01 11.55 -2.10
CA SER A 87 -2.08 10.73 -2.90
C SER A 87 -0.80 10.59 -2.06
N PRO A 88 -0.33 9.37 -1.78
CA PRO A 88 0.79 9.16 -0.90
C PRO A 88 1.94 10.10 -1.29
N LEU A 89 2.60 10.71 -0.30
CA LEU A 89 3.94 11.28 -0.48
C LEU A 89 4.96 10.21 -0.99
N ARG A 90 4.53 8.93 -1.03
CA ARG A 90 5.21 7.83 -1.71
C ARG A 90 5.16 7.97 -3.24
N ASP A 91 4.11 8.53 -3.81
CA ASP A 91 3.95 8.67 -5.27
C ASP A 91 4.97 9.64 -5.84
N GLU A 92 5.23 10.79 -5.23
CA GLU A 92 6.23 11.72 -5.80
C GLU A 92 7.64 11.13 -5.85
N ALA A 93 8.10 10.51 -4.76
CA ALA A 93 9.43 9.89 -4.71
C ALA A 93 9.51 8.63 -5.59
N HIS A 94 8.43 7.85 -5.67
CA HIS A 94 8.32 6.66 -6.50
C HIS A 94 8.23 7.02 -8.00
N LEU A 95 7.37 7.97 -8.37
CA LEU A 95 7.27 8.53 -9.73
C LEU A 95 8.56 9.21 -10.15
N ALA A 96 9.22 9.98 -9.27
CA ALA A 96 10.52 10.55 -9.55
C ALA A 96 11.60 9.47 -9.75
N LEU A 97 11.54 8.37 -8.98
CA LEU A 97 12.43 7.23 -9.16
C LEU A 97 12.22 6.58 -10.53
N LEU A 98 10.97 6.32 -10.93
CA LEU A 98 10.60 5.79 -12.24
C LEU A 98 11.04 6.74 -13.37
N GLU A 99 10.80 8.04 -13.26
CA GLU A 99 11.16 9.02 -14.29
C GLU A 99 12.69 9.16 -14.45
N ARG A 100 13.46 9.10 -13.35
CA ARG A 100 14.93 9.04 -13.41
C ARG A 100 15.45 7.76 -14.06
N PHE A 101 14.70 6.67 -14.01
CA PHE A 101 15.05 5.44 -14.71
C PHE A 101 14.67 5.54 -16.19
N ARG A 102 13.44 5.97 -16.49
CA ARG A 102 12.92 6.19 -17.85
C ARG A 102 13.81 7.12 -18.66
N SER A 103 14.26 8.24 -18.09
CA SER A 103 15.15 9.20 -18.74
C SER A 103 16.55 8.64 -19.10
N ARG A 104 16.90 7.44 -18.63
CA ARG A 104 18.16 6.76 -18.96
C ARG A 104 18.00 5.67 -20.03
N LEU A 105 16.78 5.41 -20.49
CA LEU A 105 16.50 4.42 -21.52
C LEU A 105 16.73 5.03 -22.92
N ALA A 106 17.15 4.21 -23.88
CA ALA A 106 17.12 4.61 -25.28
C ALA A 106 15.68 4.97 -25.72
N PRO A 107 15.48 5.95 -26.62
CA PRO A 107 14.14 6.35 -27.09
C PRO A 107 13.34 5.23 -27.77
N THR A 108 13.98 4.17 -28.22
CA THR A 108 13.36 3.00 -28.85
C THR A 108 12.63 2.09 -27.87
N TRP A 109 12.91 2.20 -26.56
CA TRP A 109 12.15 1.50 -25.54
C TRP A 109 10.77 2.13 -25.37
N GLN A 110 9.73 1.31 -25.54
CA GLN A 110 8.36 1.73 -25.31
C GLN A 110 8.01 1.59 -23.84
N TRP A 111 7.80 2.72 -23.17
CA TRP A 111 7.42 2.79 -21.76
C TRP A 111 5.90 2.78 -21.58
N ARG A 112 5.40 1.97 -20.66
CA ARG A 112 4.02 2.02 -20.15
C ARG A 112 4.03 1.92 -18.63
N SER A 113 3.32 2.82 -17.96
CA SER A 113 3.14 2.80 -16.50
C SER A 113 1.90 2.01 -16.09
N GLU A 114 1.88 1.52 -14.85
CA GLU A 114 0.71 0.87 -14.22
C GLU A 114 0.08 -0.23 -15.09
N VAL A 115 0.90 -1.19 -15.52
CA VAL A 115 0.46 -2.24 -16.46
C VAL A 115 -0.12 -3.43 -15.69
N PRO A 116 -1.43 -3.71 -15.80
CA PRO A 116 -2.06 -4.80 -15.08
C PRO A 116 -1.54 -6.16 -15.53
N ILE A 117 -1.54 -7.13 -14.62
CA ILE A 117 -1.29 -8.53 -14.97
C ILE A 117 -2.50 -9.04 -15.77
N PRO A 118 -2.30 -9.74 -16.91
CA PRO A 118 -3.37 -10.23 -17.78
C PRO A 118 -4.07 -11.47 -17.22
N THR A 119 -4.36 -11.48 -15.91
CA THR A 119 -5.13 -12.52 -15.22
C THR A 119 -6.48 -11.93 -14.80
N PRO A 120 -7.63 -12.48 -15.24
CA PRO A 120 -8.94 -11.95 -14.86
C PRO A 120 -9.13 -11.87 -13.34
N GLY A 121 -9.58 -10.71 -12.85
CA GLY A 121 -9.80 -10.46 -11.42
C GLY A 121 -8.52 -10.21 -10.61
N ASP A 122 -7.34 -10.26 -11.23
CA ASP A 122 -6.08 -9.90 -10.58
C ASP A 122 -5.91 -8.38 -10.54
N LEU A 123 -5.75 -7.84 -9.34
CA LEU A 123 -5.58 -6.40 -9.12
C LEU A 123 -4.10 -5.97 -9.13
N ARG A 124 -3.16 -6.91 -9.30
CA ARG A 124 -1.73 -6.60 -9.37
C ARG A 124 -1.39 -5.95 -10.71
N ALA A 125 -0.49 -4.97 -10.69
CA ALA A 125 0.01 -4.28 -11.88
C ALA A 125 1.49 -3.95 -11.71
N TRP A 126 2.30 -4.03 -12.76
CA TRP A 126 3.67 -3.51 -12.79
C TRP A 126 3.67 -2.00 -12.69
N ASP A 127 4.60 -1.44 -11.90
CA ASP A 127 4.76 0.02 -11.82
C ASP A 127 5.09 0.60 -13.21
N ALA A 128 5.92 -0.12 -13.95
CA ALA A 128 6.08 0.10 -15.39
C ALA A 128 6.49 -1.17 -16.14
N VAL A 129 6.27 -1.15 -17.45
CA VAL A 129 6.78 -2.14 -18.40
C VAL A 129 7.49 -1.41 -19.52
N VAL A 130 8.67 -1.91 -19.89
CA VAL A 130 9.40 -1.46 -21.08
C VAL A 130 9.43 -2.56 -22.13
N ARG A 131 9.13 -2.19 -23.38
CA ARG A 131 9.15 -3.11 -24.53
C ARG A 131 10.14 -2.63 -25.56
N GLY A 132 10.97 -3.52 -26.06
CA GLY A 132 12.02 -3.20 -27.01
C GLY A 132 12.96 -4.38 -27.19
N SER A 133 13.72 -4.38 -28.28
CA SER A 133 14.77 -5.40 -28.52
C SER A 133 14.26 -6.85 -28.47
N GLY A 134 12.99 -7.07 -28.79
CA GLY A 134 12.35 -8.40 -28.77
C GLY A 134 11.89 -8.88 -27.39
N VAL A 135 12.06 -8.08 -26.33
CA VAL A 135 11.72 -8.46 -24.95
C VAL A 135 10.78 -7.47 -24.27
N ILE A 136 10.11 -7.96 -23.23
CA ILE A 136 9.25 -7.22 -22.31
C ILE A 136 9.89 -7.28 -20.93
N VAL A 137 10.24 -6.13 -20.36
CA VAL A 137 10.83 -6.05 -19.03
C VAL A 137 9.87 -5.35 -18.07
N GLY A 138 9.51 -6.05 -16.98
CA GLY A 138 8.74 -5.49 -15.88
C GLY A 138 9.63 -4.67 -14.94
N ILE A 139 9.14 -3.52 -14.48
CA ILE A 139 9.83 -2.64 -13.54
C ILE A 139 9.00 -2.56 -12.26
N GLU A 140 9.62 -2.87 -11.13
CA GLU A 140 9.04 -2.67 -9.79
C GLU A 140 9.90 -1.67 -9.02
N ALA A 141 9.33 -0.55 -8.60
CA ALA A 141 10.05 0.53 -7.95
C ALA A 141 9.82 0.56 -6.44
N GLU A 142 10.90 0.48 -5.66
CA GLU A 142 10.84 0.52 -4.21
C GLU A 142 11.64 1.68 -3.63
N THR A 143 11.02 2.46 -2.75
CA THR A 143 11.71 3.58 -2.09
C THR A 143 12.45 3.11 -0.83
N ARG A 144 12.03 1.97 -0.25
CA ARG A 144 12.63 1.42 0.97
C ARG A 144 12.54 -0.10 1.00
N LEU A 145 13.71 -0.75 1.06
CA LEU A 145 13.81 -2.19 1.21
C LEU A 145 13.61 -2.58 2.68
N ARG A 146 12.54 -3.32 2.99
CA ARG A 146 12.22 -3.79 4.36
C ARG A 146 12.49 -5.28 4.53
N ASP A 147 11.91 -6.08 3.65
CA ASP A 147 12.03 -7.53 3.65
C ASP A 147 12.44 -7.97 2.24
N VAL A 148 13.70 -8.34 2.09
CA VAL A 148 14.27 -8.72 0.79
C VAL A 148 13.67 -10.02 0.26
N GLN A 149 13.39 -10.98 1.14
CA GLN A 149 12.89 -12.28 0.74
C GLN A 149 11.44 -12.18 0.27
N ALA A 150 10.61 -11.45 1.01
CA ALA A 150 9.24 -11.17 0.59
C ALA A 150 9.20 -10.39 -0.73
N GLU A 151 10.11 -9.44 -0.91
CA GLU A 151 10.19 -8.63 -2.13
C GLU A 151 10.56 -9.47 -3.36
N ILE A 152 11.61 -10.29 -3.25
CA ILE A 152 12.01 -11.21 -4.32
C ILE A 152 10.86 -12.16 -4.67
N ARG A 153 10.21 -12.76 -3.66
CA ARG A 153 9.09 -13.68 -3.87
C ARG A 153 7.92 -13.01 -4.59
N ARG A 154 7.58 -11.79 -4.18
CA ARG A 154 6.51 -10.99 -4.80
C ARG A 154 6.80 -10.72 -6.27
N VAL A 155 8.01 -10.26 -6.57
CA VAL A 155 8.45 -9.94 -7.93
C VAL A 155 8.48 -11.18 -8.82
N GLN A 156 9.00 -12.30 -8.34
CA GLN A 156 9.06 -13.54 -9.11
C GLN A 156 7.67 -14.11 -9.44
N LEU A 157 6.74 -14.07 -8.49
CA LEU A 157 5.35 -14.46 -8.75
C LEU A 157 4.71 -13.56 -9.81
N LYS A 158 4.96 -12.25 -9.72
CA LYS A 158 4.49 -11.28 -10.71
C LYS A 158 5.05 -11.54 -12.11
N GLN A 159 6.35 -11.85 -12.20
CA GLN A 159 7.01 -12.21 -13.45
C GLN A 159 6.34 -13.43 -14.10
N ARG A 160 6.22 -14.51 -13.32
CA ARG A 160 5.58 -15.76 -13.75
C ARG A 160 4.17 -15.53 -14.28
N ASP A 161 3.38 -14.73 -13.58
CA ASP A 161 1.94 -14.55 -13.88
C ASP A 161 1.68 -13.52 -14.99
N SER A 162 2.66 -12.65 -15.30
CA SER A 162 2.49 -11.57 -16.28
C SER A 162 3.11 -11.82 -17.65
N GLY A 163 3.98 -12.82 -17.78
CA GLY A 163 4.63 -13.16 -19.05
C GLY A 163 5.70 -12.15 -19.50
N VAL A 164 6.25 -11.35 -18.59
CA VAL A 164 7.42 -10.51 -18.88
C VAL A 164 8.69 -11.38 -18.89
N ASP A 165 9.60 -11.12 -19.82
CA ASP A 165 10.83 -11.90 -20.00
C ASP A 165 11.81 -11.66 -18.84
N HIS A 166 11.94 -10.41 -18.41
CA HIS A 166 12.89 -9.98 -17.38
C HIS A 166 12.25 -9.01 -16.39
N VAL A 167 12.90 -8.85 -15.23
CA VAL A 167 12.49 -7.87 -14.23
C VAL A 167 13.66 -6.98 -13.80
N VAL A 168 13.38 -5.69 -13.67
CA VAL A 168 14.21 -4.76 -12.92
C VAL A 168 13.54 -4.40 -11.61
N LEU A 169 14.18 -4.77 -10.50
CA LEU A 169 13.87 -4.18 -9.20
C LEU A 169 14.60 -2.83 -9.13
N LEU A 170 13.85 -1.74 -9.15
CA LEU A 170 14.36 -0.37 -9.14
C LEU A 170 14.29 0.17 -7.71
N LEU A 171 15.44 0.38 -7.06
CA LEU A 171 15.49 0.79 -5.66
C LEU A 171 16.05 2.21 -5.52
N ALA A 172 15.47 3.01 -4.63
CA ALA A 172 16.04 4.32 -4.30
C ALA A 172 17.41 4.20 -3.60
N ALA A 173 18.40 4.99 -4.00
CA ALA A 173 19.77 4.95 -3.52
C ALA A 173 20.00 5.68 -2.18
N THR A 174 19.16 5.36 -1.19
CA THR A 174 19.18 6.00 0.13
C THR A 174 20.30 5.46 1.04
N LYS A 175 20.62 6.20 2.11
CA LYS A 175 21.58 5.77 3.14
C LYS A 175 21.15 4.47 3.84
N SER A 176 19.86 4.15 3.88
CA SER A 176 19.33 2.91 4.45
C SER A 176 19.33 1.74 3.45
N ASN A 177 19.06 2.00 2.17
CA ASN A 177 18.96 0.93 1.17
C ASN A 177 20.34 0.39 0.75
N ARG A 178 21.37 1.25 0.69
CA ARG A 178 22.74 0.84 0.31
C ARG A 178 23.30 -0.26 1.22
N PRO A 179 23.26 -0.15 2.56
CA PRO A 179 23.66 -1.24 3.45
C PRO A 179 22.80 -2.49 3.30
N ALA A 180 21.48 -2.36 3.16
CA ALA A 180 20.58 -3.50 2.99
C ALA A 180 20.92 -4.32 1.74
N VAL A 181 21.14 -3.67 0.59
CA VAL A 181 21.55 -4.34 -0.65
C VAL A 181 22.88 -5.08 -0.49
N ARG A 182 23.84 -4.49 0.24
CA ARG A 182 25.13 -5.14 0.53
C ARG A 182 24.96 -6.35 1.46
N GLN A 183 24.14 -6.21 2.50
CA GLN A 183 23.88 -7.28 3.46
C GLN A 183 23.23 -8.50 2.80
N PHE A 184 22.31 -8.28 1.85
CA PHE A 184 21.57 -9.36 1.17
C PHE A 184 22.07 -9.63 -0.25
N GLN A 185 23.32 -9.26 -0.56
CA GLN A 185 23.86 -9.32 -1.92
C GLN A 185 23.80 -10.73 -2.53
N THR A 186 24.08 -11.78 -1.75
CA THR A 186 24.05 -13.16 -2.23
C THR A 186 22.65 -13.59 -2.66
N GLN A 187 21.63 -13.25 -1.87
CA GLN A 187 20.23 -13.57 -2.16
C GLN A 187 19.72 -12.77 -3.37
N LEU A 188 20.06 -11.48 -3.43
CA LEU A 188 19.71 -10.62 -4.56
C LEU A 188 20.38 -11.11 -5.84
N ARG A 189 21.66 -11.49 -5.83
CA ARG A 189 22.34 -12.02 -7.03
C ARG A 189 21.77 -13.35 -7.51
N ALA A 190 21.31 -14.21 -6.60
CA ALA A 190 20.68 -15.46 -6.99
C ALA A 190 19.36 -15.23 -7.74
N ALA A 191 18.58 -14.21 -7.36
CA ALA A 191 17.29 -13.90 -8.00
C ALA A 191 17.40 -12.90 -9.16
N LEU A 192 18.38 -12.00 -9.11
CA LEU A 192 18.57 -10.85 -10.00
C LEU A 192 20.05 -10.85 -10.47
N PRO A 193 20.43 -11.77 -11.37
CA PRO A 193 21.83 -12.07 -11.67
C PRO A 193 22.55 -10.98 -12.47
N ILE A 194 21.82 -10.15 -13.22
CA ILE A 194 22.44 -9.13 -14.07
C ILE A 194 22.84 -7.92 -13.22
N SER A 195 24.10 -7.49 -13.37
CA SER A 195 24.62 -6.33 -12.66
C SER A 195 23.96 -5.03 -13.15
N GLN A 196 23.83 -4.04 -12.26
CA GLN A 196 23.33 -2.71 -12.62
C GLN A 196 24.11 -2.09 -13.79
N GLN A 197 25.44 -2.26 -13.83
CA GLN A 197 26.26 -1.72 -14.91
C GLN A 197 25.89 -2.32 -16.26
N ARG A 198 25.71 -3.66 -16.32
CA ARG A 198 25.28 -4.35 -17.54
C ARG A 198 23.87 -3.99 -17.94
N LEU A 199 22.92 -4.00 -16.99
CA LEU A 199 21.54 -3.58 -17.23
C LEU A 199 21.48 -2.18 -17.85
N MET A 200 22.12 -1.21 -17.21
CA MET A 200 22.06 0.18 -17.68
C MET A 200 22.78 0.39 -19.02
N ALA A 201 23.81 -0.40 -19.34
CA ALA A 201 24.42 -0.39 -20.67
C ALA A 201 23.43 -0.93 -21.71
N CYS A 202 22.87 -2.11 -21.49
CA CYS A 202 21.87 -2.71 -22.39
C CYS A 202 20.68 -1.78 -22.64
N PHE A 203 20.13 -1.15 -21.61
CA PHE A 203 19.00 -0.22 -21.78
C PHE A 203 19.36 1.05 -22.57
N ARG A 204 20.57 1.60 -22.39
CA ARG A 204 21.05 2.75 -23.17
C ARG A 204 21.31 2.40 -24.63
N ASP A 205 21.79 1.19 -24.88
CA ASP A 205 22.18 0.73 -26.21
C ASP A 205 21.02 0.04 -26.96
N ALA A 206 19.82 -0.02 -26.34
CA ALA A 206 18.66 -0.72 -26.86
C ALA A 206 18.93 -2.20 -27.18
N ILE A 207 19.59 -2.89 -26.24
CA ILE A 207 19.91 -4.31 -26.32
C ILE A 207 19.17 -5.05 -25.20
N ASP A 208 18.79 -6.29 -25.47
CA ASP A 208 18.26 -7.20 -24.46
C ASP A 208 19.27 -7.37 -23.29
N PRO A 209 18.88 -7.11 -22.03
CA PRO A 209 19.73 -7.35 -20.88
C PRO A 209 20.08 -8.83 -20.66
N GLY A 210 19.31 -9.77 -21.20
CA GLY A 210 19.52 -11.23 -21.08
C GLY A 210 19.20 -11.78 -19.68
N GLY A 211 18.56 -11.00 -18.82
CA GLY A 211 18.16 -11.43 -17.48
C GLY A 211 17.68 -10.31 -16.56
N SER A 212 17.15 -10.71 -15.41
CA SER A 212 16.66 -9.81 -14.37
C SER A 212 17.81 -9.21 -13.54
N GLY A 213 17.61 -8.01 -12.98
CA GLY A 213 18.63 -7.33 -12.18
C GLY A 213 18.06 -6.27 -11.23
N LEU A 214 18.93 -5.75 -10.35
CA LEU A 214 18.63 -4.65 -9.44
C LEU A 214 19.29 -3.36 -9.94
N VAL A 215 18.54 -2.26 -9.96
CA VAL A 215 19.08 -0.92 -10.26
C VAL A 215 18.87 0.00 -9.06
N LEU A 216 19.94 0.62 -8.58
CA LEU A 216 19.92 1.57 -7.47
C LEU A 216 20.12 3.00 -8.00
N LEU A 217 19.13 3.90 -7.82
CA LEU A 217 19.13 5.29 -8.31
C LEU A 217 18.91 6.36 -7.24
#